data_AF-A0ABD6DY67-F1
#
_entry.id   AF-A0ABD6DY67-F1
#
_cell.length_a   1.000
_cell.length_b   1.000
_cell.length_c   1.000
_cell.angle_alpha   90.00
_cell.angle_beta   90.00
_cell.angle_gamma   90.00
#
_symmetry.space_group_name_H-M   'P 1'
#
loop_
_entity.id
_entity.type
_entity.pdbx_description
1 polymer ?
#
loop_
_entity_poly.entity_id
_entity_poly.type
_entity_poly.pdbx_seq_one_letter_code
_entity_poly.pdbx_strand_id
1 'polypeptide(L)'
;MDRDYDYKVDRDPPNVEPIEHQIRLDFMGGGPVRRDQLLGDYNPWSYKAETPTTHPWRGVKQKPRGLDYAEASCDVRIREEEKFYEHADDDTVLVDAPAYLAARIREASEQSDPHEAVREVRKDREKWYQELIPGANLRQILKESSYGSLIEKCIGPTPDANHLLEHNAFVGMVIVDDDTNPDAIAREHDIDSVYVLPESVLSHANTDEPVALADYGIELPAPVLVGEYDSGSQYPFIPWGDALTCSCPYKQSAPFRVMCKHELLATIVCGDHDSIFIPLTRGIHVPHRARRFASPEIAVSHQPRTAGGHPSP
;
A
#
# COMPACT_ATOMS: atom_id res chain seq x y z
N MET A 1 -19.56 14.04 14.78
CA MET A 1 -19.31 14.97 13.67
C MET A 1 -17.84 14.84 13.42
N ASP A 2 -17.47 14.03 12.43
CA ASP A 2 -16.06 13.91 12.05
C ASP A 2 -15.60 15.30 11.62
N ARG A 3 -14.46 15.75 12.14
CA ARG A 3 -13.85 16.99 11.69
C ARG A 3 -13.49 16.77 10.22
N ASP A 4 -13.94 17.66 9.34
CA ASP A 4 -13.37 17.76 8.00
C ASP A 4 -11.87 18.01 8.19
N TYR A 5 -11.07 16.97 7.94
CA TYR A 5 -9.63 17.06 7.95
C TYR A 5 -9.22 17.74 6.65
N ASP A 6 -8.76 18.98 6.74
CA ASP A 6 -8.26 19.74 5.60
C ASP A 6 -6.88 19.20 5.23
N TYR A 7 -6.86 18.32 4.24
CA TYR A 7 -5.65 17.66 3.75
C TYR A 7 -4.68 18.66 3.13
N LYS A 8 -3.54 18.87 3.78
CA LYS A 8 -2.47 19.76 3.34
C LYS A 8 -1.37 18.98 2.66
N VAL A 9 -1.35 18.99 1.33
CA VAL A 9 -0.40 18.24 0.49
C VAL A 9 1.08 18.48 0.86
N ASP A 10 1.42 19.68 1.33
CA ASP A 10 2.78 20.05 1.74
C ASP A 10 3.21 19.50 3.11
N ARG A 11 2.28 19.02 3.93
CA ARG A 11 2.52 18.62 5.32
C ARG A 11 2.02 17.22 5.64
N ASP A 12 0.95 16.82 5.00
CA ASP A 12 0.24 15.59 5.29
C ASP A 12 0.73 14.48 4.35
N PRO A 13 0.99 13.27 4.87
CA PRO A 13 1.32 12.14 4.03
C PRO A 13 0.23 11.89 2.97
N PRO A 14 0.54 11.48 1.72
CA PRO A 14 -0.50 11.16 0.73
C PRO A 14 -1.54 10.18 1.28
N ASN A 15 -2.81 10.59 1.26
CA ASN A 15 -3.92 9.68 1.57
C ASN A 15 -3.82 8.45 0.65
N VAL A 16 -4.20 7.27 1.17
CA VAL A 16 -4.25 6.04 0.38
C VAL A 16 -5.14 6.31 -0.83
N GLU A 17 -4.55 6.27 -2.04
CA GLU A 17 -5.30 6.62 -3.24
C GLU A 17 -6.24 5.48 -3.67
N PRO A 18 -7.31 5.78 -4.42
CA PRO A 18 -8.22 4.76 -4.95
C PRO A 18 -7.51 3.59 -5.66
N ILE A 19 -6.43 3.89 -6.40
CA ILE A 19 -5.63 2.87 -7.09
C ILE A 19 -4.90 1.93 -6.11
N GLU A 20 -4.48 2.41 -4.94
CA GLU A 20 -3.81 1.56 -3.94
C GLU A 20 -4.77 0.54 -3.36
N HIS A 21 -6.00 0.95 -3.05
CA HIS A 21 -7.05 0.02 -2.61
C HIS A 21 -7.38 -1.00 -3.69
N GLN A 22 -7.53 -0.56 -4.95
CA GLN A 22 -7.78 -1.47 -6.07
C GLN A 22 -6.67 -2.49 -6.23
N ILE A 23 -5.40 -2.07 -6.21
CA ILE A 23 -4.25 -2.97 -6.30
C ILE A 23 -4.24 -3.96 -5.13
N ARG A 24 -4.55 -3.52 -3.90
CA ARG A 24 -4.67 -4.42 -2.75
C ARG A 24 -5.73 -5.48 -2.97
N LEU A 25 -6.90 -5.09 -3.45
CA LEU A 25 -8.02 -5.99 -3.75
C LEU A 25 -7.72 -6.91 -4.97
N ASP A 26 -6.98 -6.40 -5.96
CA ASP A 26 -6.51 -7.17 -7.11
C ASP A 26 -5.57 -8.30 -6.66
N PHE A 27 -4.66 -8.04 -5.72
CA PHE A 27 -3.82 -9.08 -5.14
C PHE A 27 -4.61 -10.04 -4.24
N MET A 28 -5.58 -9.55 -3.45
CA MET A 28 -6.50 -10.41 -2.68
C MET A 28 -7.26 -11.38 -3.59
N GLY A 29 -7.85 -10.88 -4.69
CA GLY A 29 -8.58 -11.69 -5.67
C GLY A 29 -7.69 -12.49 -6.62
N GLY A 30 -6.41 -12.15 -6.71
CA GLY A 30 -5.40 -12.85 -7.50
C GLY A 30 -4.91 -14.14 -6.86
N GLY A 31 -5.13 -14.30 -5.56
CA GLY A 31 -4.65 -15.44 -4.78
C GLY A 31 -3.15 -15.39 -4.49
N PRO A 32 -2.60 -16.45 -3.85
CA PRO A 32 -1.24 -16.47 -3.33
C PRO A 32 -0.18 -16.34 -4.44
N VAL A 33 0.90 -15.64 -4.10
CA VAL A 33 2.09 -15.52 -4.96
C VAL A 33 3.04 -16.67 -4.69
N ARG A 34 3.30 -17.48 -5.71
CA ARG A 34 4.16 -18.66 -5.62
C ARG A 34 5.63 -18.30 -5.79
N ARG A 35 6.51 -19.11 -5.20
CA ARG A 35 7.97 -18.90 -5.28
C ARG A 35 8.50 -18.98 -6.71
N ASP A 36 7.96 -19.87 -7.55
CA ASP A 36 8.32 -20.01 -8.96
C ASP A 36 7.90 -18.80 -9.82
N GLN A 37 7.00 -17.95 -9.32
CA GLN A 37 6.57 -16.71 -9.98
C GLN A 37 7.46 -15.51 -9.65
N LEU A 38 8.36 -15.61 -8.65
CA LEU A 38 9.20 -14.49 -8.24
C LEU A 38 10.33 -14.20 -9.23
N LEU A 39 10.73 -12.94 -9.30
CA LEU A 39 11.81 -12.47 -10.16
C LEU A 39 13.17 -12.60 -9.45
N GLY A 40 14.21 -12.97 -10.20
CA GLY A 40 15.60 -12.92 -9.74
C GLY A 40 16.16 -11.49 -9.82
N ASP A 41 17.17 -11.28 -10.68
CA ASP A 41 17.85 -9.98 -10.87
C ASP A 41 17.07 -9.00 -11.75
N TYR A 42 15.77 -8.83 -11.48
CA TYR A 42 14.98 -7.81 -12.17
C TYR A 42 15.51 -6.41 -11.87
N ASN A 43 15.74 -5.64 -12.94
CA ASN A 43 16.08 -4.23 -12.89
C ASN A 43 14.85 -3.38 -13.27
N PRO A 44 14.21 -2.68 -12.31
CA PRO A 44 13.00 -1.91 -12.57
C PRO A 44 13.20 -0.79 -13.59
N TRP A 45 14.40 -0.21 -13.69
CA TRP A 45 14.72 0.89 -14.60
C TRP A 45 14.87 0.47 -16.05
N SER A 46 14.94 -0.84 -16.30
CA SER A 46 14.98 -1.40 -17.66
C SER A 46 13.58 -1.59 -18.27
N TYR A 47 12.53 -1.50 -17.46
CA TYR A 47 11.16 -1.65 -17.92
C TYR A 47 10.68 -0.43 -18.70
N LYS A 48 10.00 -0.67 -19.81
CA LYS A 48 9.26 0.34 -20.58
C LYS A 48 7.94 -0.24 -21.05
N ALA A 49 6.84 0.47 -20.81
CA ALA A 49 5.49 -0.03 -21.12
C ALA A 49 5.33 -0.42 -22.60
N GLU A 50 5.86 0.40 -23.49
CA GLU A 50 5.78 0.20 -24.95
C GLU A 50 6.82 -0.81 -25.48
N THR A 51 7.69 -1.35 -24.64
CA THR A 51 8.76 -2.27 -25.07
C THR A 51 8.50 -3.68 -24.55
N PRO A 52 7.78 -4.50 -25.34
CA PRO A 52 7.57 -5.94 -25.14
C PRO A 52 8.74 -6.69 -24.49
N THR A 53 9.96 -6.53 -24.99
CA THR A 53 11.13 -7.29 -24.52
C THR A 53 11.54 -7.00 -23.07
N THR A 54 11.02 -5.94 -22.46
CA THR A 54 11.33 -5.56 -21.07
C THR A 54 10.42 -6.22 -20.02
N HIS A 55 9.41 -7.00 -20.45
CA HIS A 55 8.52 -7.71 -19.52
C HIS A 55 9.20 -8.98 -18.96
N PRO A 56 9.33 -9.11 -17.63
CA PRO A 56 10.18 -10.14 -17.04
C PRO A 56 9.57 -11.54 -16.96
N TRP A 57 8.24 -11.69 -17.13
CA TRP A 57 7.57 -13.00 -17.22
C TRP A 57 7.40 -13.52 -18.66
N ARG A 58 8.26 -13.09 -19.58
CA ARG A 58 8.30 -13.68 -20.93
C ARG A 58 9.06 -14.99 -20.90
N GLY A 59 8.34 -16.12 -20.93
CA GLY A 59 8.95 -17.45 -20.99
C GLY A 59 8.25 -18.45 -20.08
N VAL A 60 9.03 -19.20 -19.29
CA VAL A 60 8.55 -20.34 -18.49
C VAL A 60 7.87 -19.92 -17.18
N LYS A 61 8.26 -18.77 -16.60
CA LYS A 61 7.66 -18.30 -15.34
C LYS A 61 6.28 -17.70 -15.58
N GLN A 62 5.30 -18.18 -14.83
CA GLN A 62 3.94 -17.62 -14.84
C GLN A 62 3.91 -16.30 -14.06
N LYS A 63 3.25 -15.29 -14.62
CA LYS A 63 3.03 -14.02 -13.91
C LYS A 63 1.98 -14.21 -12.79
N PRO A 64 2.14 -13.58 -11.61
CA PRO A 64 1.09 -13.59 -10.58
C PRO A 64 -0.20 -12.95 -11.09
N ARG A 65 -1.34 -13.62 -10.88
CA ARG A 65 -2.66 -13.16 -11.35
C ARG A 65 -3.04 -11.80 -10.74
N GLY A 66 -2.72 -11.57 -9.47
CA GLY A 66 -2.91 -10.27 -8.83
C GLY A 66 -2.17 -9.12 -9.52
N LEU A 67 -1.00 -9.39 -10.11
CA LEU A 67 -0.27 -8.40 -10.90
C LEU A 67 -0.94 -8.15 -12.27
N ASP A 68 -1.53 -9.17 -12.91
CA ASP A 68 -2.33 -8.97 -14.12
C ASP A 68 -3.53 -8.05 -13.86
N TYR A 69 -4.16 -8.24 -12.71
CA TYR A 69 -5.28 -7.42 -12.25
C TYR A 69 -4.87 -5.99 -11.94
N ALA A 70 -3.80 -5.82 -11.15
CA ALA A 70 -3.25 -4.51 -10.81
C ALA A 70 -2.85 -3.70 -12.05
N GLU A 71 -2.20 -4.33 -13.04
CA GLU A 71 -1.83 -3.65 -14.30
C GLU A 71 -3.08 -3.20 -15.08
N ALA A 72 -4.14 -4.02 -15.13
CA ALA A 72 -5.40 -3.63 -15.76
C ALA A 72 -6.13 -2.51 -15.00
N SER A 73 -6.07 -2.50 -13.66
CA SER A 73 -6.60 -1.41 -12.84
C SER A 73 -5.87 -0.09 -13.11
N CYS A 74 -4.54 -0.12 -13.31
CA CYS A 74 -3.79 1.05 -13.75
C CYS A 74 -4.28 1.58 -15.11
N ASP A 75 -4.51 0.70 -16.10
CA ASP A 75 -5.03 1.11 -17.42
C ASP A 75 -6.46 1.69 -17.36
N VAL A 76 -7.29 1.18 -16.45
CA VAL A 76 -8.63 1.73 -16.20
C VAL A 76 -8.51 3.12 -15.56
N ARG A 77 -7.62 3.27 -14.57
CA ARG A 77 -7.45 4.54 -13.84
C ARG A 77 -7.05 5.69 -14.74
N ILE A 78 -6.18 5.46 -15.73
CA ILE A 78 -5.82 6.46 -16.75
C ILE A 78 -7.07 7.08 -17.38
N ARG A 79 -8.04 6.24 -17.79
CA ARG A 79 -9.30 6.68 -18.42
C ARG A 79 -10.26 7.34 -17.43
N GLU A 80 -10.35 6.81 -16.22
CA GLU A 80 -11.22 7.36 -15.17
C GLU A 80 -10.79 8.76 -14.74
N GLU A 81 -9.50 9.06 -14.81
CA GLU A 81 -8.95 10.37 -14.45
C GLU A 81 -9.00 11.41 -15.58
N GLU A 82 -9.28 11.02 -16.84
CA GLU A 82 -9.33 11.95 -17.99
C GLU A 82 -10.23 13.17 -17.73
N LYS A 83 -11.40 12.92 -17.15
CA LYS A 83 -12.38 13.97 -16.82
C LYS A 83 -11.82 15.08 -15.91
N PHE A 84 -10.87 14.77 -15.03
CA PHE A 84 -10.31 15.76 -14.11
C PHE A 84 -9.37 16.73 -14.82
N TYR A 85 -8.66 16.26 -15.85
CA TYR A 85 -7.81 17.12 -16.67
C TYR A 85 -8.62 17.96 -17.66
N GLU A 86 -9.71 17.42 -18.20
CA GLU A 86 -10.61 18.13 -19.11
C GLU A 86 -11.39 19.26 -18.42
N HIS A 87 -11.66 19.11 -17.11
CA HIS A 87 -12.39 20.06 -16.28
C HIS A 87 -11.51 20.61 -15.15
N ALA A 88 -10.24 20.90 -15.46
CA ALA A 88 -9.25 21.36 -14.49
C ALA A 88 -9.60 22.69 -13.80
N ASP A 89 -10.45 23.51 -14.42
CA ASP A 89 -10.95 24.79 -13.90
C ASP A 89 -12.27 24.66 -13.10
N ASP A 90 -12.87 23.47 -13.06
CA ASP A 90 -14.11 23.20 -12.33
C ASP A 90 -13.85 22.47 -11.01
N ASP A 91 -13.77 23.24 -9.92
CA ASP A 91 -13.57 22.69 -8.58
C ASP A 91 -14.68 21.72 -8.16
N THR A 92 -15.88 21.79 -8.75
CA THR A 92 -16.96 20.84 -8.45
C THR A 92 -16.66 19.44 -9.00
N VAL A 93 -15.86 19.36 -10.08
CA VAL A 93 -15.37 18.09 -10.63
C VAL A 93 -14.15 17.59 -9.85
N LEU A 94 -13.27 18.50 -9.41
CA LEU A 94 -12.05 18.14 -8.67
C LEU A 94 -12.31 17.64 -7.24
N VAL A 95 -13.48 17.90 -6.66
CA VAL A 95 -13.91 17.30 -5.39
C VAL A 95 -13.93 15.77 -5.43
N ASP A 96 -14.21 15.18 -6.61
CA ASP A 96 -14.25 13.73 -6.79
C ASP A 96 -12.89 13.13 -7.19
N ALA A 97 -11.85 13.96 -7.37
CA ALA A 97 -10.52 13.49 -7.74
C ALA A 97 -9.75 12.97 -6.52
N PRO A 98 -8.79 12.03 -6.70
CA PRO A 98 -7.84 11.70 -5.65
C PRO A 98 -7.18 12.97 -5.10
N ALA A 99 -7.09 13.11 -3.78
CA ALA A 99 -6.69 14.37 -3.13
C ALA A 99 -5.35 14.91 -3.65
N TYR A 100 -4.36 14.04 -3.85
CA TYR A 100 -3.08 14.40 -4.46
C TYR A 100 -3.26 14.93 -5.89
N LEU A 101 -4.02 14.22 -6.74
CA LEU A 101 -4.26 14.65 -8.11
C LEU A 101 -4.98 16.00 -8.16
N ALA A 102 -6.03 16.17 -7.35
CA ALA A 102 -6.79 17.40 -7.26
C ALA A 102 -5.87 18.59 -6.93
N ALA A 103 -4.99 18.42 -5.93
CA ALA A 103 -4.03 19.45 -5.55
C ALA A 103 -3.05 19.77 -6.67
N ARG A 104 -2.48 18.76 -7.34
CA ARG A 104 -1.56 18.97 -8.47
C ARG A 104 -2.22 19.69 -9.65
N ILE A 105 -3.50 19.42 -9.91
CA ILE A 105 -4.26 20.13 -10.95
C ILE A 105 -4.52 21.59 -10.53
N ARG A 106 -4.87 21.85 -9.26
CA ARG A 106 -5.03 23.22 -8.76
C ARG A 106 -3.73 24.02 -8.86
N GLU A 107 -2.63 23.46 -8.38
CA GLU A 107 -1.29 24.07 -8.48
C GLU A 107 -0.89 24.35 -9.94
N ALA A 108 -1.17 23.41 -10.85
CA ALA A 108 -0.93 23.60 -12.28
C ALA A 108 -1.80 24.73 -12.86
N SER A 109 -3.04 24.85 -12.39
CA SER A 109 -3.99 25.85 -12.86
C SER A 109 -3.63 27.29 -12.45
N GLU A 110 -2.81 27.44 -11.41
CA GLU A 110 -2.27 28.73 -10.95
C GLU A 110 -1.01 29.19 -11.71
N GLN A 111 -0.46 28.35 -12.59
CA GLN A 111 0.76 28.68 -13.35
C GLN A 111 0.48 29.68 -14.49
N SER A 112 1.56 30.24 -15.07
CA SER A 112 1.44 31.21 -16.16
C SER A 112 0.89 30.62 -17.46
N ASP A 113 1.06 29.32 -17.69
CA ASP A 113 0.39 28.56 -18.75
C ASP A 113 -0.34 27.35 -18.14
N PRO A 114 -1.58 27.55 -17.64
CA PRO A 114 -2.36 26.49 -16.99
C PRO A 114 -2.58 25.26 -17.88
N HIS A 115 -2.81 25.47 -19.17
CA HIS A 115 -3.08 24.38 -20.11
C HIS A 115 -1.87 23.47 -20.29
N GLU A 116 -0.67 24.04 -20.43
CA GLU A 116 0.55 23.22 -20.50
C GLU A 116 0.87 22.55 -19.17
N ALA A 117 0.71 23.27 -18.05
CA ALA A 117 0.98 22.71 -16.73
C ALA A 117 0.09 21.50 -16.41
N VAL A 118 -1.23 21.58 -16.70
CA VAL A 118 -2.16 20.47 -16.51
C VAL A 118 -1.83 19.28 -17.45
N ARG A 119 -1.39 19.55 -18.69
CA ARG A 119 -0.92 18.49 -19.61
C ARG A 119 0.28 17.74 -19.05
N GLU A 120 1.23 18.42 -18.44
CA GLU A 120 2.38 17.75 -17.82
C GLU A 120 1.98 16.95 -16.58
N VAL A 121 1.04 17.44 -15.75
CA VAL A 121 0.47 16.64 -14.64
C VAL A 121 -0.16 15.35 -15.17
N ARG A 122 -0.97 15.43 -16.23
CA ARG A 122 -1.57 14.25 -16.88
C ARG A 122 -0.51 13.25 -17.33
N LYS A 123 0.51 13.72 -18.05
CA LYS A 123 1.60 12.89 -18.58
C LYS A 123 2.42 12.23 -17.49
N ASP A 124 2.73 12.95 -16.41
CA ASP A 124 3.41 12.38 -15.25
C ASP A 124 2.56 11.28 -14.59
N ARG A 125 1.25 11.50 -14.50
CA ARG A 125 0.31 10.53 -13.93
C ARG A 125 0.14 9.29 -14.80
N GLU A 126 0.02 9.46 -16.11
CA GLU A 126 0.02 8.34 -17.07
C GLU A 126 1.31 7.51 -16.98
N LYS A 127 2.46 8.18 -16.84
CA LYS A 127 3.75 7.51 -16.61
C LYS A 127 3.76 6.70 -15.31
N TRP A 128 3.09 7.16 -14.25
CA TRP A 128 2.96 6.36 -13.03
C TRP A 128 2.23 5.05 -13.31
N TYR A 129 1.05 5.12 -13.94
CA TYR A 129 0.21 3.95 -14.18
C TYR A 129 0.81 2.98 -15.21
N GLN A 130 1.48 3.47 -16.24
CA GLN A 130 2.03 2.63 -17.30
C GLN A 130 3.41 2.05 -16.94
N GLU A 131 4.25 2.83 -16.26
CA GLU A 131 5.66 2.50 -16.07
C GLU A 131 6.06 2.32 -14.62
N LEU A 132 5.82 3.31 -13.77
CA LEU A 132 6.44 3.37 -12.44
C LEU A 132 5.76 2.46 -11.42
N ILE A 133 4.42 2.43 -11.39
CA ILE A 133 3.66 1.53 -10.52
C ILE A 133 3.91 0.08 -10.93
N PRO A 134 3.64 -0.37 -12.17
CA PRO A 134 3.92 -1.75 -12.55
C PRO A 134 5.42 -2.08 -12.44
N GLY A 135 6.27 -1.28 -13.07
CA GLY A 135 7.68 -1.59 -13.27
C GLY A 135 8.54 -1.37 -12.04
N ALA A 136 8.52 -0.16 -11.48
CA ALA A 136 9.41 0.27 -10.41
C ALA A 136 8.88 -0.01 -9.01
N ASN A 137 7.57 -0.29 -8.88
CA ASN A 137 6.96 -0.70 -7.62
C ASN A 137 6.55 -2.18 -7.59
N LEU A 138 5.47 -2.58 -8.27
CA LEU A 138 4.87 -3.91 -8.08
C LEU A 138 5.79 -5.06 -8.49
N ARG A 139 6.47 -4.94 -9.62
CA ARG A 139 7.43 -5.96 -10.07
C ARG A 139 8.69 -5.99 -9.22
N GLN A 140 9.11 -4.85 -8.69
CA GLN A 140 10.27 -4.74 -7.80
C GLN A 140 10.02 -5.46 -6.46
N ILE A 141 8.80 -5.39 -5.91
CA ILE A 141 8.47 -6.11 -4.67
C ILE A 141 8.32 -7.62 -4.90
N LEU A 142 8.00 -8.07 -6.13
CA LEU A 142 7.88 -9.48 -6.53
C LEU A 142 9.22 -10.19 -6.80
N LYS A 143 10.32 -9.69 -6.23
CA LYS A 143 11.64 -10.32 -6.32
C LYS A 143 11.85 -11.38 -5.24
N GLU A 144 12.70 -12.35 -5.54
CA GLU A 144 13.20 -13.34 -4.58
C GLU A 144 13.87 -12.65 -3.38
N SER A 145 14.64 -11.59 -3.63
CA SER A 145 15.27 -10.77 -2.57
C SER A 145 14.33 -9.80 -1.85
N SER A 146 13.06 -9.70 -2.26
CA SER A 146 12.07 -8.81 -1.66
C SER A 146 10.94 -9.61 -1.02
N TYR A 147 9.76 -9.76 -1.64
CA TYR A 147 8.69 -10.59 -1.11
C TYR A 147 9.14 -12.04 -0.87
N GLY A 148 10.05 -12.57 -1.70
CA GLY A 148 10.63 -13.90 -1.49
C GLY A 148 11.29 -14.10 -0.12
N SER A 149 11.89 -13.05 0.46
CA SER A 149 12.47 -13.09 1.80
C SER A 149 11.43 -13.32 2.91
N LEU A 150 10.17 -12.93 2.70
CA LEU A 150 9.10 -13.11 3.69
C LEU A 150 8.51 -14.53 3.66
N ILE A 151 8.74 -15.27 2.58
CA ILE A 151 8.18 -16.60 2.36
C ILE A 151 9.28 -17.67 2.22
N GLU A 152 10.53 -17.32 2.49
CA GLU A 152 11.68 -18.19 2.23
C GLU A 152 11.61 -19.51 3.02
N LYS A 153 11.13 -19.42 4.27
CA LYS A 153 10.97 -20.56 5.19
C LYS A 153 9.66 -21.31 5.01
N CYS A 154 8.74 -20.80 4.20
CA CYS A 154 7.48 -21.48 3.93
C CYS A 154 7.70 -22.76 3.10
N ILE A 155 7.08 -23.86 3.52
CA ILE A 155 7.16 -25.15 2.83
C ILE A 155 6.09 -25.21 1.73
N GLY A 156 6.46 -25.71 0.55
CA GLY A 156 5.54 -25.94 -0.56
C GLY A 156 5.52 -24.81 -1.59
N PRO A 157 4.88 -25.04 -2.75
CA PRO A 157 4.88 -24.08 -3.86
C PRO A 157 3.99 -22.86 -3.61
N THR A 158 3.09 -22.91 -2.63
CA THR A 158 2.06 -21.89 -2.41
C THR A 158 1.65 -21.89 -0.94
N PRO A 159 2.30 -21.10 -0.06
CA PRO A 159 1.90 -21.03 1.33
C PRO A 159 0.53 -20.34 1.47
N ASP A 160 -0.36 -20.94 2.26
CA ASP A 160 -1.61 -20.31 2.69
C ASP A 160 -1.36 -19.26 3.78
N ALA A 161 -2.41 -18.52 4.18
CA ALA A 161 -2.25 -17.47 5.19
C ALA A 161 -1.70 -17.98 6.52
N ASN A 162 -2.11 -19.17 6.97
CA ASN A 162 -1.65 -19.71 8.24
C ASN A 162 -0.15 -20.00 8.21
N HIS A 163 0.35 -20.64 7.14
CA HIS A 163 1.78 -20.90 6.98
C HIS A 163 2.60 -19.61 6.86
N LEU A 164 2.08 -18.59 6.16
CA LEU A 164 2.71 -17.27 6.11
C LEU A 164 2.84 -16.64 7.50
N LEU A 165 1.83 -16.85 8.36
CA LEU A 165 1.75 -16.31 9.72
C LEU A 165 2.49 -17.15 10.77
N GLU A 166 3.13 -18.26 10.40
CA GLU A 166 4.06 -18.99 11.27
C GLU A 166 5.41 -18.27 11.40
N HIS A 167 5.79 -17.51 10.36
CA HIS A 167 7.08 -16.80 10.28
C HIS A 167 6.94 -15.28 10.26
N ASN A 168 5.71 -14.79 10.08
CA ASN A 168 5.37 -13.37 10.12
C ASN A 168 4.17 -13.21 11.05
N ALA A 169 3.96 -12.02 11.59
CA ALA A 169 2.85 -11.78 12.51
C ALA A 169 2.25 -10.39 12.31
N PHE A 170 0.96 -10.26 12.56
CA PHE A 170 0.27 -8.98 12.66
C PHE A 170 -0.19 -8.84 14.11
N VAL A 171 0.56 -8.04 14.88
CA VAL A 171 0.46 -7.97 16.33
C VAL A 171 -0.21 -6.68 16.74
N GLY A 172 -1.16 -6.76 17.65
CA GLY A 172 -1.71 -5.57 18.30
C GLY A 172 -0.75 -5.06 19.36
N MET A 173 -0.30 -3.81 19.23
CA MET A 173 0.64 -3.17 20.16
C MET A 173 0.12 -1.80 20.58
N VAL A 174 0.56 -1.31 21.74
CA VAL A 174 0.45 0.09 22.13
C VAL A 174 1.79 0.75 21.85
N ILE A 175 1.79 1.74 20.97
CA ILE A 175 2.97 2.55 20.71
C ILE A 175 2.94 3.77 21.63
N VAL A 176 4.05 4.07 22.28
CA VAL A 176 4.22 5.19 23.22
C VAL A 176 5.34 6.11 22.74
N ASP A 177 5.34 7.37 23.18
CA ASP A 177 6.49 8.26 22.99
C ASP A 177 7.75 7.72 23.65
N ASP A 178 8.93 8.07 23.13
CA ASP A 178 10.21 7.59 23.64
C ASP A 178 10.50 8.00 25.10
N ASP A 179 9.90 9.11 25.55
CA ASP A 179 10.01 9.59 26.93
C ASP A 179 8.98 8.94 27.88
N THR A 180 8.06 8.12 27.36
CA THR A 180 7.02 7.45 28.13
C THR A 180 7.48 6.07 28.60
N ASN A 181 7.30 5.76 29.89
CA ASN A 181 7.63 4.45 30.46
C ASN A 181 6.61 3.37 30.01
N PRO A 182 7.00 2.36 29.20
CA PRO A 182 6.10 1.32 28.73
C PRO A 182 5.47 0.50 29.86
N ASP A 183 6.22 0.21 30.94
CA ASP A 183 5.72 -0.58 32.08
C ASP A 183 4.68 0.20 32.91
N ALA A 184 4.68 1.54 32.85
CA ALA A 184 3.66 2.34 33.48
C ALA A 184 2.33 2.23 32.72
N ILE A 185 2.38 2.40 31.39
CA ILE A 185 1.23 2.24 30.49
C ILE A 185 0.68 0.81 30.56
N ALA A 186 1.55 -0.19 30.56
CA ALA A 186 1.16 -1.59 30.65
C ALA A 186 0.35 -1.89 31.93
N ARG A 187 0.82 -1.40 33.08
CA ARG A 187 0.13 -1.56 34.37
C ARG A 187 -1.16 -0.75 34.47
N GLU A 188 -1.17 0.46 33.91
CA GLU A 188 -2.37 1.32 33.89
C GLU A 188 -3.52 0.66 33.13
N HIS A 189 -3.20 -0.03 32.03
CA HIS A 189 -4.20 -0.64 31.14
C HIS A 189 -4.36 -2.16 31.29
N ASP A 190 -3.70 -2.79 32.26
CA ASP A 190 -3.72 -4.25 32.49
C ASP A 190 -3.36 -5.06 31.22
N ILE A 191 -2.31 -4.63 30.52
CA ILE A 191 -1.78 -5.30 29.33
C ILE A 191 -0.36 -5.81 29.58
N ASP A 192 0.04 -6.85 28.86
CA ASP A 192 1.41 -7.37 28.92
C ASP A 192 2.38 -6.31 28.35
N SER A 193 3.43 -5.98 29.10
CA SER A 193 4.39 -4.93 28.71
C SER A 193 5.18 -5.30 27.45
N VAL A 194 5.21 -6.58 27.05
CA VAL A 194 5.79 -6.99 25.76
C VAL A 194 5.06 -6.38 24.56
N TYR A 195 3.81 -5.93 24.72
CA TYR A 195 3.01 -5.29 23.68
C TYR A 195 2.96 -3.77 23.80
N VAL A 196 3.77 -3.16 24.67
CA VAL A 196 3.91 -1.72 24.80
C VAL A 196 5.32 -1.33 24.40
N LEU A 197 5.45 -0.61 23.29
CA LEU A 197 6.76 -0.31 22.70
C LEU A 197 6.93 1.20 22.47
N PRO A 198 8.10 1.78 22.80
CA PRO A 198 8.47 3.10 22.31
C PRO A 198 8.55 3.11 20.78
N GLU A 199 8.14 4.19 20.11
CA GLU A 199 8.18 4.24 18.64
C GLU A 199 9.59 4.02 18.08
N SER A 200 10.64 4.52 18.74
CA SER A 200 12.04 4.39 18.29
C SER A 200 12.54 2.96 18.12
N VAL A 201 11.90 1.97 18.76
CA VAL A 201 12.31 0.56 18.62
C VAL A 201 11.84 -0.05 17.29
N LEU A 202 10.87 0.58 16.63
CA LEU A 202 10.30 0.10 15.37
C LEU A 202 11.25 0.39 14.20
N SER A 203 11.16 -0.44 13.15
CA SER A 203 12.09 -0.37 12.04
C SER A 203 11.96 0.89 11.18
N HIS A 204 10.80 1.56 11.18
CA HIS A 204 10.61 2.81 10.42
C HIS A 204 11.28 4.02 11.08
N ALA A 205 11.48 3.99 12.40
CA ALA A 205 12.13 5.08 13.14
C ALA A 205 13.67 5.09 12.93
N ASN A 206 14.23 3.97 12.45
CA ASN A 206 15.67 3.76 12.31
C ASN A 206 16.17 3.98 10.87
N THR A 207 15.68 5.02 10.20
CA THR A 207 16.09 5.40 8.84
C THR A 207 16.61 6.83 8.76
N ASP A 208 17.23 7.19 7.64
CA ASP A 208 17.77 8.54 7.42
C ASP A 208 16.68 9.63 7.50
N GLU A 209 15.46 9.31 7.04
CA GLU A 209 14.28 10.18 7.08
C GLU A 209 13.10 9.40 7.68
N PRO A 210 13.03 9.25 9.01
CA PRO A 210 11.95 8.52 9.67
C PRO A 210 10.65 9.32 9.55
N VAL A 211 9.53 8.62 9.31
CA VAL A 211 8.19 9.22 9.30
C VAL A 211 7.46 8.76 10.56
N ALA A 212 7.21 9.67 11.48
CA ALA A 212 6.62 9.36 12.77
C ALA A 212 5.11 9.10 12.65
N LEU A 213 4.55 8.36 13.60
CA LEU A 213 3.09 8.16 13.70
C LEU A 213 2.34 9.51 13.85
N ALA A 214 2.96 10.47 14.53
CA ALA A 214 2.43 11.83 14.67
C ALA A 214 2.31 12.59 13.34
N ASP A 215 3.15 12.29 12.34
CA ASP A 215 3.05 12.89 10.99
C ASP A 215 1.77 12.44 10.26
N TYR A 216 1.20 11.30 10.68
CA TYR A 216 -0.10 10.80 10.25
C TYR A 216 -1.24 11.22 11.20
N GLY A 217 -0.99 12.17 12.10
CA GLY A 217 -1.97 12.65 13.08
C GLY A 217 -2.34 11.62 14.15
N ILE A 218 -1.52 10.59 14.36
CA ILE A 218 -1.76 9.59 15.42
C ILE A 218 -1.15 10.09 16.73
N GLU A 219 -2.01 10.44 17.68
CA GLU A 219 -1.60 10.82 19.03
C GLU A 219 -1.23 9.58 19.85
N LEU A 220 -0.05 9.58 20.46
CA LEU A 220 0.44 8.51 21.34
C LEU A 220 0.00 8.78 22.81
N PRO A 221 -0.25 7.73 23.62
CA PRO A 221 -0.15 6.31 23.30
C PRO A 221 -1.30 5.81 22.40
N ALA A 222 -0.96 5.01 21.38
CA ALA A 222 -1.94 4.55 20.40
C ALA A 222 -1.94 3.02 20.24
N PRO A 223 -3.11 2.34 20.23
CA PRO A 223 -3.20 0.95 19.80
C PRO A 223 -3.04 0.87 18.28
N VAL A 224 -1.99 0.19 17.83
CA VAL A 224 -1.60 0.10 16.43
C VAL A 224 -1.37 -1.36 16.05
N LEU A 225 -1.67 -1.69 14.80
CA LEU A 225 -1.31 -2.98 14.23
C LEU A 225 0.15 -2.93 13.76
N VAL A 226 1.00 -3.81 14.25
CA VAL A 226 2.41 -3.90 13.86
C VAL A 226 2.66 -5.21 13.14
N GLY A 227 3.23 -5.14 11.94
CA GLY A 227 3.73 -6.32 11.25
C GLY A 227 5.12 -6.67 11.76
N GLU A 228 5.30 -7.90 12.24
CA GLU A 228 6.60 -8.48 12.58
C GLU A 228 6.99 -9.50 11.50
N TYR A 229 8.23 -9.43 11.04
CA TYR A 229 8.69 -10.26 9.92
C TYR A 229 9.89 -11.10 10.33
N ASP A 230 10.12 -12.20 9.62
CA ASP A 230 11.21 -13.15 9.89
C ASP A 230 12.61 -12.51 9.89
N SER A 231 12.78 -11.38 9.19
CA SER A 231 14.00 -10.58 9.23
C SER A 231 14.26 -9.89 10.58
N GLY A 232 13.34 -9.99 11.54
CA GLY A 232 13.33 -9.22 12.78
C GLY A 232 12.82 -7.78 12.62
N SER A 233 12.42 -7.37 11.40
CA SER A 233 11.88 -6.04 11.17
C SER A 233 10.45 -5.93 11.70
N GLN A 234 10.11 -4.74 12.20
CA GLN A 234 8.79 -4.41 12.74
C GLN A 234 8.31 -3.09 12.12
N TYR A 235 7.18 -3.13 11.42
CA TYR A 235 6.61 -1.95 10.77
C TYR A 235 5.14 -1.76 11.18
N PRO A 236 4.77 -0.60 11.73
CA PRO A 236 3.37 -0.27 11.98
C PRO A 236 2.58 -0.15 10.67
N PHE A 237 1.34 -0.59 10.74
CA PHE A 237 0.29 -0.25 9.80
C PHE A 237 -0.49 0.91 10.38
N ILE A 238 -0.36 2.07 9.74
CA ILE A 238 -0.90 3.34 10.20
C ILE A 238 -2.28 3.53 9.57
N PRO A 239 -3.33 3.81 10.36
CA PRO A 239 -4.61 4.25 9.82
C PRO A 239 -4.45 5.59 9.10
N TRP A 240 -4.67 5.61 7.80
CA TRP A 240 -4.55 6.80 6.97
C TRP A 240 -5.65 6.83 5.91
N GLY A 241 -6.46 7.89 5.94
CA GLY A 241 -7.74 7.93 5.23
C GLY A 241 -8.70 6.87 5.73
N ASP A 242 -9.17 6.01 4.81
CA ASP A 242 -10.15 4.97 5.10
C ASP A 242 -9.57 3.55 5.18
N ALA A 243 -8.22 3.42 5.16
CA ALA A 243 -7.52 2.15 5.31
C ALA A 243 -6.20 2.26 6.09
N LEU A 244 -5.48 1.14 6.18
CA LEU A 244 -4.13 1.06 6.73
C LEU A 244 -3.08 1.26 5.63
N THR A 245 -1.95 1.89 5.97
CA THR A 245 -0.74 1.96 5.13
C THR A 245 0.47 1.48 5.93
N CYS A 246 1.38 0.73 5.31
CA CYS A 246 2.59 0.29 6.00
C CYS A 246 3.62 1.45 6.08
N SER A 247 4.20 1.67 7.25
CA SER A 247 5.24 2.70 7.46
C SER A 247 6.62 2.33 6.90
N CYS A 248 6.73 1.25 6.13
CA CYS A 248 8.00 0.81 5.56
C CYS A 248 8.64 1.93 4.72
N PRO A 249 9.91 2.30 4.94
CA PRO A 249 10.58 3.40 4.23
C PRO A 249 10.53 3.27 2.71
N TYR A 250 10.55 2.03 2.20
CA TYR A 250 10.38 1.78 0.77
C TYR A 250 9.06 2.36 0.25
N LYS A 251 7.94 2.18 0.96
CA LYS A 251 6.62 2.71 0.59
C LYS A 251 6.63 4.25 0.56
N GLN A 252 7.33 4.86 1.51
CA GLN A 252 7.31 6.31 1.74
C GLN A 252 8.21 7.09 0.78
N SER A 253 9.22 6.46 0.18
CA SER A 253 10.24 7.21 -0.55
C SER A 253 9.83 7.73 -1.94
N ALA A 254 8.64 7.40 -2.44
CA ALA A 254 8.13 7.94 -3.69
C ALA A 254 6.60 7.75 -3.83
N PRO A 255 5.86 8.74 -4.36
CA PRO A 255 4.40 8.66 -4.50
C PRO A 255 3.87 7.48 -5.34
N PHE A 256 4.60 7.06 -6.39
CA PHE A 256 4.21 5.92 -7.22
C PHE A 256 4.47 4.56 -6.56
N ARG A 257 5.08 4.53 -5.36
CA ARG A 257 5.24 3.29 -4.61
C ARG A 257 3.94 3.02 -3.87
N VAL A 258 2.99 2.44 -4.59
CA VAL A 258 1.63 2.16 -4.12
C VAL A 258 1.54 0.92 -3.23
N MET A 259 2.57 0.07 -3.19
CA MET A 259 2.60 -1.11 -2.32
C MET A 259 4.02 -1.48 -1.88
N CYS A 260 4.21 -1.91 -0.64
CA CYS A 260 5.46 -2.58 -0.22
C CYS A 260 5.29 -4.10 -0.08
N LYS A 261 6.41 -4.83 0.10
CA LYS A 261 6.37 -6.29 0.29
C LYS A 261 5.53 -6.74 1.50
N HIS A 262 5.44 -5.90 2.54
CA HIS A 262 4.66 -6.16 3.74
C HIS A 262 3.15 -6.02 3.49
N GLU A 263 2.76 -5.00 2.71
CA GLU A 263 1.38 -4.86 2.26
C GLU A 263 1.01 -5.98 1.29
N LEU A 264 1.91 -6.40 0.40
CA LEU A 264 1.69 -7.58 -0.42
C LEU A 264 1.44 -8.82 0.45
N LEU A 265 2.24 -9.07 1.49
CA LEU A 265 1.96 -10.15 2.46
C LEU A 265 0.57 -10.01 3.08
N ALA A 266 0.20 -8.82 3.53
CA ALA A 266 -1.11 -8.54 4.09
C ALA A 266 -2.24 -8.79 3.08
N THR A 267 -2.07 -8.45 1.79
CA THR A 267 -3.08 -8.71 0.75
C THR A 267 -3.31 -10.21 0.55
N ILE A 268 -2.24 -11.02 0.57
CA ILE A 268 -2.37 -12.48 0.42
C ILE A 268 -3.09 -13.08 1.61
N VAL A 269 -2.73 -12.68 2.84
CA VAL A 269 -3.40 -13.13 4.07
C VAL A 269 -4.87 -12.71 4.09
N CYS A 270 -5.15 -11.47 3.73
CA CYS A 270 -6.52 -10.94 3.65
C CYS A 270 -7.37 -11.66 2.59
N GLY A 271 -6.80 -11.92 1.41
CA GLY A 271 -7.48 -12.62 0.32
C GLY A 271 -7.81 -14.07 0.66
N ASP A 272 -6.89 -14.79 1.30
CA ASP A 272 -7.12 -16.17 1.75
C ASP A 272 -8.20 -16.26 2.84
N HIS A 273 -8.27 -15.24 3.71
CA HIS A 273 -9.30 -15.12 4.75
C HIS A 273 -10.62 -14.49 4.27
N ASP A 274 -10.72 -14.09 2.99
CA ASP A 274 -11.86 -13.36 2.43
C ASP A 274 -12.26 -12.13 3.30
N SER A 275 -11.26 -11.33 3.68
CA SER A 275 -11.42 -10.23 4.64
C SER A 275 -10.65 -8.99 4.21
N ILE A 276 -11.31 -7.83 4.26
CA ILE A 276 -10.64 -6.52 4.10
C ILE A 276 -9.95 -6.04 5.38
N PHE A 277 -9.97 -6.84 6.44
CA PHE A 277 -9.30 -6.56 7.72
C PHE A 277 -8.08 -7.44 7.88
N ILE A 278 -6.94 -6.85 8.23
CA ILE A 278 -5.75 -7.60 8.61
C ILE A 278 -6.05 -8.36 9.92
N PRO A 279 -5.79 -9.67 10.00
CA PRO A 279 -6.00 -10.43 11.21
C PRO A 279 -5.03 -9.99 12.32
N LEU A 280 -5.41 -10.22 13.57
CA LEU A 280 -4.47 -10.17 14.70
C LEU A 280 -4.00 -11.60 14.96
N THR A 281 -2.69 -11.84 14.89
CA THR A 281 -2.12 -13.13 15.28
C THR A 281 -1.94 -13.23 16.79
N ARG A 282 -1.60 -12.11 17.44
CA ARG A 282 -1.42 -11.98 18.90
C ARG A 282 -1.43 -10.51 19.33
N GLY A 283 -1.25 -10.26 20.62
CA GLY A 283 -1.15 -8.92 21.19
C GLY A 283 -2.47 -8.37 21.70
N ILE A 284 -2.50 -7.05 21.88
CA ILE A 284 -3.68 -6.34 22.38
C ILE A 284 -4.78 -6.26 21.32
N HIS A 285 -6.01 -5.99 21.75
CA HIS A 285 -7.09 -5.72 20.82
C HIS A 285 -6.87 -4.37 20.11
N VAL A 286 -6.84 -4.39 18.78
CA VAL A 286 -6.85 -3.19 17.95
C VAL A 286 -8.23 -3.02 17.31
N PRO A 287 -8.88 -1.84 17.45
CA PRO A 287 -10.20 -1.59 16.90
C PRO A 287 -10.27 -1.86 15.39
N HIS A 288 -11.44 -2.29 14.90
CA HIS A 288 -11.64 -2.65 13.48
C HIS A 288 -11.23 -1.54 12.51
N ARG A 289 -11.49 -0.28 12.86
CA ARG A 289 -11.08 0.88 12.04
C ARG A 289 -9.56 0.95 11.81
N ALA A 290 -8.77 0.49 12.79
CA ALA A 290 -7.31 0.43 12.76
C ALA A 290 -6.78 -0.95 12.34
N ARG A 291 -7.65 -1.78 11.74
CA ARG A 291 -7.30 -3.06 11.08
C ARG A 291 -7.80 -3.15 9.65
N ARG A 292 -8.58 -2.17 9.20
CA ARG A 292 -9.18 -2.11 7.86
C ARG A 292 -8.09 -1.81 6.83
N PHE A 293 -7.82 -2.76 5.94
CA PHE A 293 -6.73 -2.68 4.98
C PHE A 293 -7.12 -2.15 3.61
N ALA A 294 -8.40 -2.27 3.25
CA ALA A 294 -8.98 -1.69 2.05
C ALA A 294 -10.28 -0.96 2.37
N SER A 295 -10.61 0.04 1.56
CA SER A 295 -11.88 0.77 1.63
C SER A 295 -13.05 -0.18 1.42
N PRO A 296 -14.06 -0.21 2.31
CA PRO A 296 -15.27 -1.00 2.10
C PRO A 296 -16.06 -0.55 0.86
N GLU A 297 -16.06 0.75 0.56
CA GLU A 297 -16.77 1.31 -0.59
C GLU A 297 -16.18 0.80 -1.91
N ILE A 298 -14.85 0.80 -2.01
CA ILE A 298 -14.15 0.24 -3.16
C ILE A 298 -14.32 -1.28 -3.18
N ALA A 299 -14.18 -1.97 -2.04
CA ALA A 299 -14.25 -3.42 -1.96
C ALA A 299 -15.60 -3.99 -2.44
N VAL A 300 -16.72 -3.34 -2.09
CA VAL A 300 -18.07 -3.77 -2.49
C VAL A 300 -18.29 -3.73 -4.01
N SER A 301 -17.66 -2.78 -4.70
CA SER A 301 -17.81 -2.59 -6.15
C SER A 301 -16.66 -3.18 -6.97
N HIS A 302 -15.59 -3.63 -6.30
CA HIS A 302 -14.40 -4.13 -6.95
C HIS A 302 -14.65 -5.45 -7.66
N GLN A 303 -14.21 -5.51 -8.91
CA GLN A 303 -14.19 -6.73 -9.71
C GLN A 303 -12.80 -6.83 -10.34
N PRO A 304 -12.01 -7.87 -10.05
CA PRO A 304 -10.71 -8.05 -10.68
C PRO A 304 -10.87 -8.22 -12.20
N ARG A 305 -10.05 -7.51 -12.98
CA ARG A 305 -10.12 -7.51 -14.45
C ARG A 305 -8.76 -7.86 -15.04
N THR A 306 -8.72 -8.65 -16.11
CA THR A 306 -7.50 -8.77 -16.93
C THR A 306 -7.57 -7.83 -18.13
N ALA A 307 -6.41 -7.37 -18.62
CA ALA A 307 -6.28 -6.75 -19.93
C ALA A 307 -6.65 -7.79 -21.03
N GLY A 308 -7.95 -7.84 -21.38
CA GLY A 308 -8.50 -8.84 -22.32
C GLY A 308 -9.92 -9.34 -22.03
N GLY A 309 -10.61 -8.83 -21.00
CA GLY A 309 -11.95 -9.29 -20.65
C GLY A 309 -13.04 -8.92 -21.68
N HIS A 310 -13.24 -9.78 -22.69
CA HIS A 310 -14.61 -10.17 -23.00
C HIS A 310 -15.19 -10.91 -21.77
N PRO A 311 -16.47 -10.72 -21.44
CA PRO A 311 -17.10 -11.49 -20.38
C PRO A 311 -17.00 -12.97 -20.74
N SER A 312 -16.47 -13.80 -19.83
CA SER A 312 -16.66 -15.25 -19.95
C SER A 312 -18.14 -15.57 -19.68
N PRO A 313 -18.71 -16.55 -20.41
CA PRO A 313 -20.15 -16.77 -20.51
C PRO A 313 -20.82 -17.19 -19.19
#